data_AF-A0A0C4FAE2-F1
#
_entry.id   AF-A0A0C4FAE2-F1
#
_cell.length_a   1.000
_cell.length_b   1.000
_cell.length_c   1.000
_cell.angle_alpha   90.00
_cell.angle_beta   90.00
_cell.angle_gamma   90.00
#
_symmetry.space_group_name_H-M   'P 1'
#
loop_
_entity.id
_entity.type
_entity.pdbx_description
1 polymer ?
#
loop_
_entity_poly.entity_id
_entity_poly.type
_entity_poly.pdbx_seq_one_letter_code
_entity_poly.pdbx_strand_id
1 'polypeptide(L)' 'LKEPNWNPAMEAQAVDCLYCLGQTSKFYFYQHYVQGTLEMNLNQVKNRKGELTLLSVPSHGNDDYQFAQFLMSNMLN' A
#
# COMPACT_ATOMS: atom_id res chain seq x y z
N LEU A 1 -6.16 -5.70 14.78
CA LEU A 1 -4.72 -5.87 15.09
C LEU A 1 -4.43 -5.20 16.42
N LYS A 2 -3.66 -5.82 17.32
CA LYS A 2 -3.39 -5.23 18.66
C LYS A 2 -2.25 -4.20 18.63
N GLU A 3 -1.34 -4.30 17.66
CA GLU A 3 -0.18 -3.42 17.49
C GLU A 3 0.06 -3.16 15.99
N PRO A 4 0.40 -1.93 15.59
CA PRO A 4 0.62 -1.60 14.19
C PRO A 4 1.99 -2.06 13.69
N ASN A 5 2.06 -2.61 12.47
CA ASN A 5 3.28 -3.13 11.86
C ASN A 5 3.93 -2.10 10.92
N TRP A 6 5.26 -1.92 11.00
CA TRP A 6 6.04 -1.04 10.11
C TRP A 6 5.92 -1.37 8.61
N ASN A 7 5.58 -2.62 8.27
CA ASN A 7 5.33 -3.04 6.89
C ASN A 7 3.83 -2.96 6.57
N PRO A 8 3.38 -1.99 5.74
CA PRO A 8 1.97 -1.88 5.36
C PRO A 8 1.45 -3.12 4.61
N ALA A 9 2.30 -3.81 3.84
CA ALA A 9 1.90 -4.99 3.07
C ALA A 9 1.51 -6.19 3.95
N MET A 10 2.16 -6.33 5.12
CA MET A 10 1.82 -7.40 6.07
C MET A 10 0.42 -7.23 6.64
N GLU A 11 0.01 -6.00 6.90
CA GLU A 11 -1.35 -5.72 7.38
C GLU A 11 -2.38 -5.88 6.28
N ALA A 12 -2.09 -5.43 5.06
CA ALA A 12 -2.96 -5.64 3.91
C ALA A 12 -3.19 -7.14 3.69
N GLN A 13 -2.13 -7.95 3.71
CA GLN A 13 -2.24 -9.41 3.60
C GLN A 13 -3.11 -10.03 4.70
N ALA A 14 -3.00 -9.55 5.94
CA ALA A 14 -3.84 -10.03 7.03
C ALA A 14 -5.32 -9.65 6.83
N VAL A 15 -5.61 -8.48 6.27
CA VAL A 15 -6.96 -8.07 5.89
C VAL A 15 -7.48 -8.92 4.72
N ASP A 16 -6.66 -9.19 3.71
CA ASP A 16 -7.02 -10.01 2.56
C ASP A 16 -7.33 -11.47 2.95
N CYS A 17 -6.70 -12.00 4.01
CA CYS A 17 -7.06 -13.29 4.59
C CYS A 17 -8.45 -13.30 5.24
N LEU A 18 -8.98 -12.14 5.65
CA LEU A 18 -10.31 -11.99 6.25
C LEU A 18 -11.37 -11.54 5.25
N TYR A 19 -10.96 -10.78 4.23
CA TYR A 19 -11.78 -10.34 3.12
C TYR A 19 -11.46 -11.15 1.87
N CYS A 20 -12.06 -12.33 1.77
CA CYS A 20 -11.81 -13.27 0.69
C CYS A 20 -12.76 -13.05 -0.51
N LEU A 21 -12.35 -13.56 -1.67
CA LEU A 21 -13.23 -13.63 -2.84
C LEU A 21 -14.49 -14.45 -2.51
N GLY A 22 -15.66 -13.91 -2.86
CA GLY A 22 -16.96 -14.53 -2.58
C GLY A 22 -17.61 -14.07 -1.28
N GLN A 23 -16.99 -13.15 -0.54
CA GLN A 23 -17.59 -12.54 0.64
C GLN A 23 -18.74 -11.61 0.24
N THR A 24 -19.95 -11.91 0.71
CA THR A 24 -21.19 -11.20 0.35
C THR A 24 -21.57 -10.12 1.37
N SER A 25 -21.01 -10.20 2.57
CA SER A 25 -21.31 -9.31 3.68
C SER A 25 -20.25 -8.24 3.83
N LYS A 26 -20.68 -7.03 4.22
CA LYS A 26 -19.76 -5.91 4.47
C LYS A 26 -18.81 -6.27 5.61
N PHE A 27 -17.52 -6.09 5.37
CA PHE A 27 -16.46 -6.26 6.36
C PHE A 27 -15.96 -4.90 6.82
N TYR A 28 -15.79 -4.74 8.14
CA TYR A 28 -15.25 -3.53 8.73
C TYR A 28 -13.96 -3.86 9.47
N PHE A 29 -12.89 -3.15 9.14
CA PHE A 29 -11.61 -3.23 9.84
C PHE A 29 -11.41 -1.96 10.67
N TYR A 30 -11.18 -2.13 11.96
CA TYR A 30 -10.90 -1.04 12.88
C TYR A 30 -9.46 -1.12 13.39
N GLN A 31 -8.79 0.02 13.36
CA GLN A 31 -7.43 0.18 13.84
C GLN A 31 -7.43 1.26 14.92
N HIS A 32 -6.98 0.88 16.11
CA HIS A 32 -6.93 1.77 17.26
C HIS A 32 -5.52 2.31 17.44
N TYR A 33 -5.42 3.59 17.79
CA TYR A 33 -4.17 4.27 18.06
C TYR A 33 -4.30 5.11 19.31
N VAL A 34 -3.26 5.12 20.13
CA VAL A 34 -3.19 6.00 21.30
C VAL A 34 -2.56 7.33 20.92
N GLN A 35 -3.25 8.43 21.21
CA GLN A 35 -2.77 9.77 20.89
C GLN A 35 -1.47 10.10 21.63
N GLY A 36 -0.53 10.75 20.93
CA GLY A 36 0.75 11.17 21.50
C GLY A 36 1.77 10.04 21.66
N THR A 37 1.49 8.86 21.11
CA THR A 37 2.41 7.71 21.15
C THR A 37 3.10 7.50 19.81
N LEU A 38 4.12 6.62 19.83
CA LEU A 38 4.84 6.20 18.64
C LEU A 38 3.94 5.59 17.56
N GLU A 39 2.80 5.02 17.94
CA GLU A 39 1.84 4.39 17.02
C GLU A 39 1.33 5.38 15.96
N MET A 40 1.12 6.65 16.33
CA MET A 40 0.71 7.70 15.38
C MET A 40 1.80 8.00 14.35
N ASN A 41 3.05 8.10 14.79
CA ASN A 41 4.19 8.37 13.92
C ASN A 41 4.40 7.19 12.96
N LEU A 42 4.30 5.96 13.48
CA LEU A 42 4.39 4.74 12.68
C LEU A 42 3.26 4.69 11.64
N ASN A 43 2.04 5.10 12.00
CA ASN A 43 0.93 5.20 11.05
C ASN A 43 1.23 6.18 9.90
N GLN A 44 1.79 7.35 10.21
CA GLN A 44 2.17 8.34 9.19
C GLN A 44 3.25 7.78 8.24
N VAL A 45 4.27 7.10 8.78
CA VAL A 45 5.33 6.48 7.96
C VAL A 45 4.77 5.37 7.07
N LYS A 46 3.85 4.55 7.58
CA LYS A 46 3.19 3.51 6.79
C LYS A 46 2.38 4.09 5.64
N ASN A 47 1.58 5.13 5.91
CA ASN A 47 0.76 5.78 4.89
C ASN A 47 1.66 6.31 3.76
N ARG A 48 2.74 7.01 4.12
CA ARG A 48 3.71 7.51 3.14
C ARG A 48 4.38 6.39 2.35
N LYS A 49 4.71 5.25 2.96
CA LYS A 49 5.22 4.07 2.24
C LYS A 49 4.19 3.47 1.28
N GLY A 50 2.92 3.44 1.69
CA GLY A 50 1.82 2.96 0.85
C GLY A 50 1.61 3.85 -0.37
N GLU A 51 1.62 5.18 -0.19
CA GLU A 51 1.53 6.16 -1.28
C GLU A 51 2.65 5.99 -2.29
N LEU A 52 3.90 5.86 -1.83
CA LEU A 52 5.05 5.63 -2.71
C LEU A 52 4.93 4.31 -3.47
N THR A 53 4.38 3.27 -2.84
CA THR A 53 4.14 1.98 -3.50
C THR A 53 3.12 2.15 -4.62
N LEU A 54 2.01 2.86 -4.36
CA LEU A 54 0.99 3.14 -5.37
C LEU A 54 1.54 3.93 -6.57
N LEU A 55 2.42 4.89 -6.33
CA LEU A 55 3.09 5.66 -7.39
C LEU A 55 4.09 4.82 -8.20
N SER A 56 4.68 3.79 -7.58
CA SER A 56 5.67 2.93 -8.23
C SER A 56 5.05 1.81 -9.06
N VAL A 57 3.81 1.42 -8.74
CA VAL A 57 3.10 0.36 -9.46
C VAL A 57 2.40 0.97 -10.67
N PRO A 58 2.71 0.52 -11.89
CA PRO A 58 2.09 1.10 -13.08
C PRO A 58 0.61 0.77 -13.13
N SER A 59 -0.20 1.82 -13.25
CA SER A 59 -1.66 1.75 -13.29
C SER A 59 -2.21 0.95 -14.49
N HIS A 60 -1.47 0.89 -15.60
CA HIS A 60 -1.84 0.13 -16.81
C HIS A 60 -0.96 -1.10 -17.07
N GLY A 61 -0.18 -1.56 -16.07
CA GLY A 61 0.66 -2.74 -16.23
C GLY A 61 1.92 -2.49 -17.09
N ASN A 62 2.28 -3.43 -17.96
CA ASN A 62 3.55 -3.40 -18.70
C ASN A 62 3.69 -2.19 -19.65
N ASP A 63 2.58 -1.63 -20.11
CA ASP A 63 2.54 -0.58 -21.13
C ASP A 63 3.16 0.73 -20.62
N ASP A 64 2.85 1.11 -19.38
CA ASP A 64 3.44 2.28 -18.71
C ASP A 64 4.96 2.09 -18.49
N TYR A 65 5.39 0.86 -18.22
CA TYR A 65 6.80 0.51 -18.04
C TYR A 65 7.58 0.57 -19.35
N GLN A 66 7.00 0.06 -20.44
CA GLN A 66 7.58 0.12 -21.77
C GLN A 66 7.62 1.56 -22.30
N PHE A 67 6.58 2.35 -22.04
CA PHE A 67 6.55 3.76 -22.40
C PHE A 67 7.63 4.57 -21.66
N ALA A 68 7.77 4.35 -20.35
CA ALA A 68 8.84 4.97 -19.57
C ALA A 68 10.23 4.57 -20.06
N GLN A 69 10.46 3.28 -20.39
CA GLN A 69 11.71 2.81 -20.99
C GLN A 69 12.00 3.50 -22.33
N PHE A 70 11.00 3.60 -23.20
CA PHE A 70 11.12 4.24 -24.51
C PHE A 70 11.46 5.74 -24.41
N LEU A 71 10.83 6.45 -23.47
CA LEU A 71 11.16 7.86 -23.19
C LEU A 71 12.59 8.01 -22.66
N MET A 72 13.01 7.14 -21.74
CA MET A 72 14.37 7.17 -21.19
C MET A 72 15.44 6.86 -22.24
N SER A 73 15.21 5.93 -23.16
CA SER A 73 16.16 5.62 -24.23
C SER A 73 16.32 6.75 -25.25
N ASN A 74 15.26 7.53 -25.50
CA ASN A 74 15.31 8.66 -26.42
C ASN A 74 15.90 9.94 -25.81
N MET A 75 15.94 10.04 -24.48
CA MET A 75 16.57 11.16 -23.76
C MET A 75 18.09 10.98 -23.57
N LEU A 76 18.59 9.76 -23.77
CA LEU A 76 20.01 9.38 -23.65
C LEU A 76 20.74 9.33 -25.01
N ASN A 77 20.04 9.58 -26.11
CA ASN A 77 20.59 9.78 -27.46
C ASN A 77 20.51 11.26 -27.84
#